data_AF-A0A938HRC1-F1
#
_entry.id   AF-A0A938HRC1-F1
#
_cell.length_a   1.000
_cell.length_b   1.000
_cell.length_c   1.000
_cell.angle_alpha   90.00
_cell.angle_beta   90.00
_cell.angle_gamma   90.00
#
_symmetry.space_group_name_H-M   'P 1'
#
loop_
_entity.id
_entity.type
_entity.pdbx_description
1 polymer ?
#
loop_
_entity_poly.entity_id
_entity_poly.type
_entity_poly.pdbx_seq_one_letter_code
_entity_poly.pdbx_strand_id
1 'polypeptide(L)'
;VLGTFMTGSNTNSNVMFGALQLEGARALGLAEVTVASIQSIGGSLASSIAPAKVLVGTAIVGLSGRENEVMRRTIPYCLGIVLLVGIMAWLMLEVL
;
A
#
# COMPACT_ATOMS: atom_id res chain seq x y z
N VAL A 1 -0.61 -3.51 -0.10
CA VAL A 1 -1.67 -2.47 0.01
C VAL A 1 -2.73 -2.84 1.05
N LEU A 2 -3.57 -3.86 0.83
CA LEU A 2 -4.71 -4.18 1.71
C LEU A 2 -4.32 -4.47 3.17
N GLY A 3 -3.25 -5.26 3.38
CA GLY A 3 -2.75 -5.57 4.73
C GLY A 3 -2.40 -4.33 5.53
N THR A 4 -1.69 -3.36 4.94
CA THR A 4 -1.38 -2.09 5.60
C THR A 4 -2.59 -1.17 5.75
N PHE A 5 -3.55 -1.20 4.82
CA PHE A 5 -4.78 -0.43 4.97
C PHE A 5 -5.57 -0.87 6.21
N MET A 6 -5.67 -2.18 6.45
CA MET A 6 -6.36 -2.74 7.61
C MET A 6 -5.57 -2.56 8.91
N THR A 7 -4.25 -2.78 8.88
CA THR A 7 -3.41 -2.76 10.08
C THR A 7 -2.83 -1.38 10.44
N GLY A 8 -2.80 -0.45 9.49
CA GLY A 8 -2.07 0.83 9.61
C GLY A 8 -0.54 0.71 9.61
N SER A 9 0.03 -0.50 9.51
CA SER A 9 1.47 -0.76 9.64
C SER A 9 2.05 -1.47 8.42
N ASN A 10 3.10 -0.87 7.82
CA ASN A 10 3.83 -1.49 6.72
C ASN A 10 4.54 -2.77 7.19
N THR A 11 5.16 -2.72 8.37
CA THR A 11 5.86 -3.87 8.98
C THR A 11 4.92 -5.05 9.17
N ASN A 12 3.73 -4.84 9.75
CA ASN A 12 2.77 -5.94 9.95
C ASN A 12 2.32 -6.53 8.62
N SER A 13 2.06 -5.69 7.61
CA SER A 13 1.69 -6.18 6.27
C SER A 13 2.80 -7.00 5.62
N ASN A 14 4.07 -6.61 5.80
CA ASN A 14 5.20 -7.35 5.25
C ASN A 14 5.42 -8.68 5.99
N VAL A 15 5.21 -8.71 7.31
CA VAL A 15 5.25 -9.97 8.08
C VAL A 15 4.11 -10.90 7.65
N MET A 16 2.91 -10.37 7.43
CA MET A 16 1.73 -11.19 7.06
C MET A 16 1.75 -11.67 5.62
N PHE A 17 2.19 -10.84 4.67
CA PHE A 17 2.03 -11.11 3.23
C PHE A 17 3.33 -11.11 2.44
N GLY A 18 4.45 -10.66 3.02
CA GLY A 18 5.72 -10.54 2.31
C GLY A 18 6.26 -11.88 1.85
N ALA A 19 6.26 -12.89 2.73
CA ALA A 19 6.69 -14.25 2.39
C ALA A 19 5.83 -14.84 1.26
N LEU A 20 4.49 -14.68 1.34
CA LEU A 20 3.56 -15.13 0.31
C LEU A 20 3.86 -14.49 -1.06
N GLN A 21 4.15 -13.18 -1.10
CA GLN A 21 4.47 -12.52 -2.36
C GLN A 21 5.83 -12.93 -2.92
N LEU A 22 6.82 -13.17 -2.06
CA LEU A 22 8.12 -13.68 -2.46
C LEU A 22 8.03 -15.12 -3.01
N GLU A 23 7.27 -15.99 -2.35
CA GLU A 23 7.00 -17.34 -2.84
C GLU A 23 6.24 -17.33 -4.16
N GLY A 24 5.25 -16.45 -4.31
CA GLY A 24 4.55 -16.24 -5.58
C GLY A 24 5.48 -15.76 -6.69
N ALA A 25 6.39 -14.84 -6.39
CA ALA A 25 7.39 -14.37 -7.33
C ALA A 25 8.32 -15.51 -7.79
N ARG A 26 8.82 -16.33 -6.84
CA ARG A 26 9.64 -17.51 -7.13
C ARG A 26 8.91 -18.52 -8.01
N ALA A 27 7.65 -18.81 -7.69
CA ALA A 27 6.83 -19.76 -8.46
C ALA A 27 6.59 -19.30 -9.91
N LEU A 28 6.54 -17.98 -10.13
CA LEU A 28 6.32 -17.37 -11.45
C LEU A 28 7.64 -17.01 -12.17
N GLY A 29 8.81 -17.27 -11.57
CA GLY A 29 10.10 -16.88 -12.12
C GLY A 29 10.33 -15.36 -12.19
N LEU A 30 9.61 -14.58 -11.39
CA LEU A 30 9.71 -13.12 -11.35
C LEU A 30 10.83 -12.67 -10.40
N ALA A 31 11.37 -11.48 -10.66
CA ALA A 31 12.38 -10.86 -9.79
C ALA A 31 11.82 -10.58 -8.38
N GLU A 32 12.26 -11.37 -7.40
CA GLU A 32 11.86 -11.26 -5.99
C GLU A 32 12.06 -9.86 -5.41
N VAL A 33 13.18 -9.20 -5.77
CA VAL A 33 13.52 -7.85 -5.33
C VAL A 33 12.44 -6.86 -5.78
N THR A 34 12.04 -6.92 -7.05
CA THR A 34 11.01 -6.05 -7.61
C THR A 34 9.69 -6.23 -6.88
N VAL A 35 9.25 -7.48 -6.69
CA VAL A 35 8.00 -7.81 -5.98
C VAL A 35 8.04 -7.33 -4.52
N ALA A 36 9.15 -7.55 -3.80
CA ALA A 36 9.34 -7.08 -2.43
C ALA A 36 9.33 -5.54 -2.32
N SER A 37 9.97 -4.86 -3.28
CA SER A 37 9.97 -3.40 -3.34
C SER A 37 8.55 -2.84 -3.52
N ILE A 38 7.78 -3.39 -4.46
CA ILE A 38 6.41 -2.94 -4.73
C ILE A 38 5.49 -3.19 -3.54
N GLN A 39 5.65 -4.33 -2.87
CA GLN A 39 4.90 -4.64 -1.65
C GLN A 39 5.13 -3.56 -0.57
N SER A 40 6.39 -3.17 -0.35
CA SER A 40 6.74 -2.14 0.64
C SER A 40 6.29 -0.73 0.23
N ILE A 41 6.36 -0.39 -1.06
CA ILE A 41 5.84 0.88 -1.61
C ILE A 41 4.32 0.96 -1.42
N GLY A 42 3.60 -0.08 -1.85
CA GLY A 42 2.16 -0.17 -1.71
C GLY A 42 1.70 -0.21 -0.25
N GLY A 43 2.49 -0.80 0.64
CA GLY A 43 2.24 -0.74 2.08
C GLY A 43 2.41 0.66 2.65
N SER A 44 3.48 1.36 2.28
CA SER A 44 3.73 2.75 2.70
C SER A 44 2.60 3.70 2.28
N LEU A 45 2.14 3.58 1.03
CA LEU A 45 1.00 4.37 0.51
C LEU A 45 -0.30 4.07 1.26
N ALA A 46 -0.63 2.78 1.42
CA ALA A 46 -1.83 2.37 2.14
C ALA A 46 -1.83 2.80 3.61
N SER A 47 -0.66 2.94 4.22
CA SER A 47 -0.53 3.43 5.60
C SER A 47 -1.05 4.85 5.74
N SER A 48 -0.78 5.72 4.77
CA SER A 48 -1.23 7.12 4.78
C SER A 48 -2.75 7.27 4.73
N ILE A 49 -3.47 6.28 4.21
CA ILE A 49 -4.95 6.26 4.16
C ILE A 49 -5.58 5.26 5.13
N ALA A 50 -4.81 4.66 6.03
CA ALA A 50 -5.33 3.71 7.00
C ALA A 50 -6.34 4.40 7.94
N PRO A 51 -7.52 3.80 8.20
CA PRO A 51 -8.59 4.43 8.99
C PRO A 51 -8.12 4.95 10.36
N ALA A 52 -7.27 4.18 11.05
CA ALA A 52 -6.71 4.58 12.34
C ALA A 52 -5.82 5.83 12.24
N LYS A 53 -5.03 5.98 11.17
CA LYS A 53 -4.19 7.16 10.97
C LYS A 53 -5.00 8.37 10.53
N VAL A 54 -6.01 8.16 9.69
CA VAL A 54 -6.94 9.22 9.29
C VAL A 54 -7.71 9.75 10.50
N LEU A 55 -8.20 8.87 11.38
CA LEU A 55 -8.89 9.24 12.62
C LEU A 55 -8.03 10.12 13.54
N VAL A 56 -6.75 9.74 13.72
CA VAL A 56 -5.82 10.55 14.52
C VAL A 56 -5.53 11.88 13.82
N GLY A 57 -5.34 11.86 12.50
CA GLY A 57 -5.12 13.06 11.70
C GLY A 57 -6.27 14.06 11.81
N THR A 58 -7.52 13.62 11.63
CA THR A 58 -8.71 14.47 11.73
C THR A 58 -8.89 15.05 13.12
N ALA A 59 -8.59 14.27 14.17
CA ALA A 59 -8.66 14.75 15.55
C ALA A 59 -7.68 15.91 15.82
N ILE A 60 -6.46 15.84 15.27
CA ILE A 60 -5.42 16.88 15.48
C ILE A 60 -5.77 18.18 14.76
N VAL A 61 -6.35 18.10 13.56
CA VAL A 61 -6.64 19.30 12.74
C VAL A 61 -8.06 19.87 12.95
N GLY A 62 -8.80 19.38 13.95
CA GLY A 62 -10.14 19.85 14.27
C GLY A 62 -11.22 19.43 13.25
N LEU A 63 -10.99 18.33 12.53
CA LEU A 63 -11.92 17.73 11.56
C LEU A 63 -12.57 16.44 12.09
N SER A 64 -12.61 16.22 13.39
CA SER A 64 -13.24 15.05 14.02
C SER A 64 -14.66 14.82 13.51
N GLY A 65 -15.00 13.58 13.17
CA GLY A 65 -16.29 13.21 12.57
C GLY A 65 -16.38 13.43 11.06
N ARG A 66 -15.32 13.94 10.42
CA ARG A 66 -15.22 14.10 8.95
C ARG A 66 -14.19 13.15 8.33
N GLU A 67 -13.87 12.04 8.98
CA GLU A 67 -12.91 11.02 8.53
C GLU A 67 -13.29 10.49 7.15
N ASN A 68 -14.59 10.22 6.95
CA ASN A 68 -15.11 9.75 5.67
C ASN A 68 -14.88 10.77 4.54
N GLU A 69 -15.05 12.08 4.80
CA GLU A 69 -14.81 13.11 3.79
C GLU A 69 -13.32 13.17 3.39
N VAL A 70 -12.43 13.05 4.37
CA VAL A 70 -10.99 12.98 4.14
C VAL A 70 -10.67 11.72 3.32
N MET A 71 -11.04 10.53 3.80
CA MET A 71 -10.80 9.27 3.07
C MET A 71 -11.37 9.28 1.65
N ARG A 72 -12.58 9.81 1.44
CA ARG A 72 -13.21 9.89 0.11
C ARG A 72 -12.43 10.78 -0.84
N ARG A 73 -11.75 11.81 -0.34
CA ARG A 73 -10.84 12.64 -1.15
C ARG A 73 -9.48 11.97 -1.35
N THR A 74 -8.92 11.29 -0.36
CA THR A 74 -7.55 10.74 -0.44
C THR A 74 -7.45 9.39 -1.16
N ILE A 75 -8.48 8.54 -1.08
CA ILE A 75 -8.48 7.20 -1.71
C ILE A 75 -8.24 7.26 -3.23
N PRO A 76 -8.89 8.15 -4.02
CA PRO A 76 -8.64 8.26 -5.46
C PRO A 76 -7.17 8.59 -5.79
N TYR A 77 -6.53 9.48 -5.04
CA TYR A 77 -5.11 9.79 -5.23
C TYR A 77 -4.22 8.58 -4.92
N CYS A 78 -4.52 7.88 -3.83
CA CYS A 78 -3.81 6.66 -3.47
C CYS A 78 -3.94 5.57 -4.55
N LEU A 79 -5.15 5.38 -5.09
CA LEU A 79 -5.41 4.46 -6.19
C LEU A 79 -4.62 4.84 -7.46
N GLY A 80 -4.57 6.14 -7.78
CA GLY A 80 -3.79 6.63 -8.92
C GLY A 80 -2.30 6.31 -8.78
N ILE A 81 -1.72 6.53 -7.60
CA ILE A 81 -0.30 6.22 -7.34
C ILE A 81 -0.07 4.70 -7.36
N VAL A 82 -0.97 3.91 -6.77
CA VAL A 82 -0.87 2.44 -6.77
C VAL A 82 -0.92 1.89 -8.19
N LEU A 83 -1.80 2.40 -9.04
CA LEU A 83 -1.87 2.04 -10.46
C LEU A 83 -0.56 2.39 -11.18
N LEU A 84 -0.03 3.59 -10.96
CA LEU A 84 1.21 4.04 -11.59
C LEU A 84 2.40 3.16 -11.19
N VAL A 85 2.55 2.87 -9.90
CA VAL A 85 3.59 1.95 -9.40
C VAL A 85 3.40 0.54 -9.94
N GLY A 86 2.15 0.06 -10.04
CA GLY A 86 1.83 -1.24 -10.63
C GLY A 86 2.19 -1.34 -12.12
N ILE A 87 2.00 -0.27 -12.88
CA ILE A 87 2.43 -0.21 -14.29
C ILE A 87 3.97 -0.20 -14.39
N MET A 88 4.65 0.59 -13.57
CA MET A 88 6.12 0.63 -13.54
C MET A 88 6.72 -0.73 -13.17
N ALA A 89 6.11 -1.40 -12.20
CA ALA A 89 6.46 -2.75 -11.77
C ALA A 89 6.35 -3.76 -12.91
N TRP A 90 5.21 -3.75 -13.61
CA TRP A 90 4.96 -4.64 -14.72
C TRP A 90 5.97 -4.42 -15.85
N LEU A 91 6.24 -3.17 -16.21
CA LEU A 91 7.28 -2.82 -17.18
C LEU A 91 8.67 -3.31 -16.74
N MET A 92 9.04 -3.16 -15.47
CA MET A 92 10.31 -3.66 -14.96
C MET A 92 10.43 -5.18 -15.00
N LEU A 93 9.32 -5.91 -14.82
CA LEU A 93 9.29 -7.37 -14.87
C LEU A 93 9.29 -7.93 -16.31
N GLU A 94 8.85 -7.17 -17.30
CA GLU A 94 8.91 -7.59 -18.71
C GLU A 94 10.24 -7.22 -19.39
N VAL A 95 10.89 -6.13 -18.97
CA VAL A 95 12.12 -5.62 -19.60
C VAL A 95 13.39 -6.27 -19.03
N LEU A 96 13.35 -6.80 -17.80
CA LEU A 96 14.47 -7.41 -17.08
C LEU A 96 14.31 -8.93 -17.00
#